data_AF-A0A942P3H4-F1
#
_entry.id   AF-A0A942P3H4-F1
#
_cell.length_a   1.000
_cell.length_b   1.000
_cell.length_c   1.000
_cell.angle_alpha   90.00
_cell.angle_beta   90.00
_cell.angle_gamma   90.00
#
_symmetry.space_group_name_H-M   'P 1'
#
loop_
_entity.id
_entity.type
_entity.pdbx_description
1 polymer ?
#
loop_
_entity_poly.entity_id
_entity_poly.type
_entity_poly.pdbx_seq_one_letter_code
_entity_poly.pdbx_strand_id
1 'polypeptide(L)'
;MKYNILYFLTVLTTVILFTSCSKEQFKNEVQVNTVDQLQTTTDTESKIIAFRESIDAVRNNPNLKSDNAIMIPDDAEWFVEALANYTYGNAGYERTDLIIDSAVFVVPVSGGNIALTDVRVLYDEAVTKLSAQYSAISAENKQLVFADITLREVDENTATFALTSGFGTNEEEQYVIDYAWYWGWELGRCDSSGLGVGLDAADIIMSKANRLISAPSGNSYYTSVSYITKWYWEVPTNTNPYGPYMLFHDFQAGTLIHRCLSPEEINYYKNRIIEIGNMYKPSNKSIISFLVEDATAFGIFGNDTWDMCHTVKTKYAIWHTSSNPPADL
;
A
#
# COMPACT_ATOMS: atom_id res chain seq x y z
N MET A 1 -80.69 -14.79 -78.27
CA MET A 1 -79.30 -15.28 -78.17
C MET A 1 -78.36 -14.23 -78.74
N LYS A 2 -77.57 -13.56 -77.88
CA LYS A 2 -76.22 -13.00 -78.13
C LYS A 2 -75.81 -11.98 -77.04
N TYR A 3 -74.63 -12.23 -76.46
CA TYR A 3 -73.63 -11.36 -75.78
C TYR A 3 -74.05 -10.58 -74.51
N ASN A 4 -73.49 -10.87 -73.32
CA ASN A 4 -72.12 -10.61 -72.75
C ASN A 4 -71.87 -9.15 -72.36
N ILE A 5 -71.41 -8.95 -71.10
CA ILE A 5 -70.48 -7.93 -70.53
C ILE A 5 -70.69 -7.97 -69.00
N LEU A 6 -69.88 -8.68 -68.21
CA LEU A 6 -68.59 -8.31 -67.60
C LEU A 6 -68.67 -7.10 -66.64
N TYR A 7 -68.59 -7.36 -65.32
CA TYR A 7 -67.96 -6.45 -64.36
C TYR A 7 -67.26 -7.23 -63.25
N PHE A 8 -65.99 -6.85 -63.07
CA PHE A 8 -65.01 -7.26 -62.08
C PHE A 8 -65.48 -7.02 -60.64
N LEU A 9 -65.20 -7.97 -59.73
CA LEU A 9 -65.03 -7.65 -58.31
C LEU A 9 -63.67 -8.17 -57.83
N THR A 10 -62.81 -7.22 -57.51
CA THR A 10 -61.51 -7.37 -56.87
C THR A 10 -61.70 -7.67 -55.38
N VAL A 11 -61.06 -8.74 -54.88
CA VAL A 11 -60.87 -8.94 -53.43
C VAL A 11 -59.39 -8.76 -53.11
N LEU A 12 -59.17 -7.76 -52.26
CA LEU A 12 -57.90 -7.24 -51.78
C LEU A 12 -57.29 -8.23 -50.76
N THR A 13 -56.19 -8.89 -51.10
CA THR A 13 -55.37 -9.65 -50.13
C THR A 13 -54.34 -8.71 -49.50
N THR A 14 -54.53 -8.40 -48.23
CA THR A 14 -53.53 -7.76 -47.37
C THR A 14 -52.41 -8.75 -47.05
N VAL A 15 -51.21 -8.47 -47.56
CA VAL A 15 -49.98 -9.16 -47.15
C VAL A 15 -49.48 -8.52 -45.86
N ILE A 16 -49.54 -9.26 -44.75
CA ILE A 16 -48.85 -8.89 -43.51
C ILE A 16 -47.43 -9.44 -43.62
N LEU A 17 -46.46 -8.54 -43.82
CA LEU A 17 -45.04 -8.84 -43.69
C LEU A 17 -44.72 -9.04 -42.21
N PHE A 18 -44.50 -10.29 -41.80
CA PHE A 18 -43.82 -10.59 -40.55
C PHE A 18 -42.32 -10.34 -40.72
N THR A 19 -41.89 -9.09 -40.54
CA THR A 19 -40.51 -8.78 -40.16
C THR A 19 -40.52 -8.30 -38.72
N SER A 20 -40.24 -9.19 -37.78
CA SER A 20 -39.94 -8.80 -36.40
C SER A 20 -38.86 -9.71 -35.82
N CYS A 21 -37.67 -9.13 -35.75
CA CYS A 21 -36.56 -9.40 -34.84
C CYS A 21 -36.32 -10.86 -34.44
N SER A 22 -35.35 -11.49 -35.09
CA SER A 22 -34.40 -12.30 -34.35
C SER A 22 -33.82 -11.43 -33.23
N LYS A 23 -34.26 -11.69 -32.01
CA LYS A 23 -33.66 -11.14 -30.80
C LYS A 23 -32.22 -11.68 -30.78
N GLU A 24 -31.28 -10.87 -31.28
CA GLU A 24 -29.85 -11.13 -31.08
C GLU A 24 -29.66 -11.31 -29.57
N GLN A 25 -29.32 -12.54 -29.19
CA GLN A 25 -28.83 -12.83 -27.85
C GLN A 25 -27.43 -12.23 -27.76
N PHE A 26 -27.32 -10.93 -27.49
CA PHE A 26 -26.18 -10.43 -26.73
C PHE A 26 -26.38 -10.86 -25.28
N LYS A 27 -26.20 -12.15 -25.02
CA LYS A 27 -25.72 -12.61 -23.71
C LYS A 27 -24.23 -12.28 -23.69
N ASN A 28 -23.88 -11.06 -23.30
CA ASN A 28 -22.64 -10.90 -22.55
C ASN A 28 -22.96 -11.49 -21.18
N GLU A 29 -22.78 -12.82 -21.03
CA GLU A 29 -22.57 -13.36 -19.70
C GLU A 29 -21.30 -12.69 -19.19
N VAL A 30 -21.44 -11.74 -18.27
CA VAL A 30 -20.32 -11.16 -17.54
C VAL A 30 -19.72 -12.32 -16.76
N GLN A 31 -18.67 -12.92 -17.31
CA GLN A 31 -17.95 -14.00 -16.65
C GLN A 31 -16.99 -13.36 -15.64
N VAL A 32 -17.15 -13.75 -14.39
CA VAL A 32 -16.13 -13.53 -13.37
C VAL A 32 -14.95 -14.43 -13.75
N ASN A 33 -13.77 -13.84 -13.97
CA ASN A 33 -12.59 -14.65 -14.24
C ASN A 33 -12.32 -15.54 -13.02
N THR A 34 -12.07 -16.83 -13.24
CA THR A 34 -11.67 -17.71 -12.14
C THR A 34 -10.26 -17.34 -11.67
N VAL A 35 -9.92 -17.63 -10.41
CA VAL A 35 -8.57 -17.39 -9.87
C VAL A 35 -7.50 -18.09 -10.74
N ASP A 36 -7.80 -19.29 -11.25
CA ASP A 36 -6.95 -20.00 -12.20
C ASP A 36 -6.69 -19.20 -13.49
N GLN A 37 -7.70 -18.48 -14.01
CA GLN A 37 -7.53 -17.63 -15.19
C GLN A 37 -6.70 -16.37 -14.87
N LEU A 38 -6.86 -15.79 -13.68
CA LEU A 38 -6.03 -14.66 -13.22
C LEU A 38 -4.55 -15.03 -13.12
N GLN A 39 -4.23 -16.28 -12.79
CA GLN A 39 -2.85 -16.73 -12.64
C GLN A 39 -2.18 -17.15 -13.97
N THR A 40 -2.95 -17.43 -15.03
CA THR A 40 -2.43 -17.91 -16.34
C THR A 40 -1.88 -16.82 -17.27
N THR A 41 -2.16 -15.55 -17.02
CA THR A 41 -1.57 -14.44 -17.78
C THR A 41 -0.12 -14.22 -17.30
N THR A 42 0.84 -13.97 -18.20
CA THR A 42 2.26 -13.82 -17.81
C THR A 42 2.63 -12.39 -17.43
N ASP A 43 1.79 -11.42 -17.78
CA ASP A 43 2.02 -9.99 -17.57
C ASP A 43 1.34 -9.48 -16.29
N THR A 44 2.10 -8.80 -15.42
CA THR A 44 1.62 -8.34 -14.10
C THR A 44 0.47 -7.34 -14.22
N GLU A 45 0.56 -6.38 -15.14
CA GLU A 45 -0.50 -5.38 -15.34
C GLU A 45 -1.81 -6.05 -15.77
N SER A 46 -1.72 -6.98 -16.72
CA SER A 46 -2.87 -7.77 -17.19
C SER A 46 -3.53 -8.57 -16.06
N LYS A 47 -2.76 -9.12 -15.11
CA LYS A 47 -3.32 -9.80 -13.91
C LYS A 47 -4.14 -8.86 -13.06
N ILE A 48 -3.60 -7.66 -12.80
CA ILE A 48 -4.24 -6.66 -11.96
C ILE A 48 -5.52 -6.15 -12.62
N ILE A 49 -5.49 -5.89 -13.93
CA ILE A 49 -6.68 -5.50 -14.70
C ILE A 49 -7.75 -6.59 -14.65
N ALA A 50 -7.39 -7.85 -14.89
CA ALA A 50 -8.34 -8.95 -14.85
C ALA A 50 -8.97 -9.15 -13.45
N PHE A 51 -8.20 -8.88 -12.39
CA PHE A 51 -8.72 -8.87 -11.02
C PHE A 51 -9.70 -7.70 -10.79
N ARG A 52 -9.37 -6.48 -11.24
CA ARG A 52 -10.27 -5.32 -11.21
C ARG A 52 -11.61 -5.65 -11.89
N GLU A 53 -11.56 -6.19 -13.10
CA GLU A 53 -12.75 -6.58 -13.86
C GLU A 53 -13.60 -7.61 -13.11
N SER A 54 -12.96 -8.53 -12.39
CA SER A 54 -13.64 -9.56 -11.61
C SER A 54 -14.39 -8.98 -10.41
N ILE A 55 -13.76 -8.08 -9.65
CA ILE A 55 -14.43 -7.43 -8.51
C ILE A 55 -15.49 -6.42 -8.98
N ASP A 56 -15.30 -5.76 -10.12
CA ASP A 56 -16.27 -4.86 -10.73
C ASP A 56 -17.50 -5.62 -11.25
N ALA A 57 -17.30 -6.80 -11.83
CA ALA A 57 -18.41 -7.68 -12.25
C ALA A 57 -19.32 -8.03 -11.08
N VAL A 58 -18.74 -8.37 -9.93
CA VAL A 58 -19.46 -8.63 -8.67
C VAL A 58 -20.13 -7.36 -8.15
N ARG A 59 -19.45 -6.21 -8.18
CA ARG A 59 -20.00 -4.91 -7.74
C ARG A 59 -21.23 -4.51 -8.57
N ASN A 60 -21.15 -4.65 -9.89
CA ASN A 60 -22.21 -4.22 -10.81
C ASN A 60 -23.37 -5.21 -10.92
N ASN A 61 -23.19 -6.45 -10.48
CA ASN A 61 -24.23 -7.47 -10.53
C ASN A 61 -24.30 -8.25 -9.20
N PRO A 62 -24.90 -7.68 -8.13
CA PRO A 62 -24.96 -8.32 -6.81
C PRO A 62 -25.68 -9.67 -6.78
N ASN A 63 -26.50 -9.96 -7.82
CA ASN A 63 -27.23 -11.21 -7.98
C ASN A 63 -26.51 -12.23 -8.87
N LEU A 64 -25.31 -11.92 -9.40
CA LEU A 64 -24.46 -12.94 -10.03
C LEU A 64 -24.13 -13.99 -8.98
N LYS A 65 -24.22 -15.27 -9.36
CA LYS A 65 -23.75 -16.39 -8.55
C LYS A 65 -22.22 -16.34 -8.45
N SER A 66 -21.73 -15.40 -7.67
CA SER A 66 -20.31 -15.19 -7.36
C SER A 66 -19.90 -15.90 -6.07
N ASP A 67 -20.87 -16.46 -5.33
CA ASP A 67 -20.68 -17.26 -4.10
C ASP A 67 -19.75 -18.49 -4.29
N ASN A 68 -19.46 -18.88 -5.53
CA ASN A 68 -18.52 -19.96 -5.85
C ASN A 68 -17.13 -19.45 -6.24
N ALA A 69 -16.95 -18.15 -6.49
CA ALA A 69 -15.65 -17.57 -6.77
C ALA A 69 -14.96 -17.34 -5.42
N ILE A 70 -14.03 -18.22 -5.10
CA ILE A 70 -13.26 -18.20 -3.86
C ILE A 70 -11.80 -17.85 -4.18
N MET A 71 -11.12 -17.20 -3.24
CA MET A 71 -9.73 -16.82 -3.33
C MET A 71 -9.01 -17.21 -2.04
N ILE A 72 -7.78 -17.72 -2.16
CA ILE A 72 -6.96 -18.00 -0.98
C ILE A 72 -6.48 -16.67 -0.36
N PRO A 73 -6.30 -16.60 0.98
CA PRO A 73 -5.88 -15.37 1.65
C PRO A 73 -4.62 -14.71 1.08
N ASP A 74 -3.60 -15.50 0.74
CA ASP A 74 -2.33 -14.99 0.18
C ASP A 74 -2.52 -14.33 -1.21
N ASP A 75 -3.43 -14.86 -2.04
CA ASP A 75 -3.77 -14.24 -3.33
C ASP A 75 -4.54 -12.94 -3.10
N ALA A 76 -5.46 -12.91 -2.13
CA ALA A 76 -6.20 -11.71 -1.79
C ALA A 76 -5.28 -10.59 -1.30
N GLU A 77 -4.28 -10.91 -0.48
CA GLU A 77 -3.22 -9.99 -0.05
C GLU A 77 -2.57 -9.32 -1.27
N TRP A 78 -2.04 -10.15 -2.18
CA TRP A 78 -1.30 -9.66 -3.34
C TRP A 78 -2.18 -8.85 -4.30
N PHE A 79 -3.38 -9.35 -4.64
CA PHE A 79 -4.25 -8.69 -5.60
C PHE A 79 -4.82 -7.36 -5.08
N VAL A 80 -5.19 -7.29 -3.81
CA VAL A 80 -5.68 -6.04 -3.21
C VAL A 80 -4.56 -5.01 -3.14
N GLU A 81 -3.36 -5.41 -2.71
CA GLU A 81 -2.18 -4.54 -2.72
C GLU A 81 -1.88 -4.02 -4.12
N ALA A 82 -1.74 -4.94 -5.08
CA ALA A 82 -1.34 -4.62 -6.44
C ALA A 82 -2.37 -3.72 -7.13
N LEU A 83 -3.66 -3.98 -6.92
CA LEU A 83 -4.72 -3.14 -7.49
C LEU A 83 -4.77 -1.74 -6.87
N ALA A 84 -4.58 -1.62 -5.54
CA ALA A 84 -4.56 -0.32 -4.88
C ALA A 84 -3.39 0.54 -5.39
N ASN A 85 -2.19 -0.05 -5.48
CA ASN A 85 -1.02 0.64 -6.02
C ASN A 85 -1.16 0.95 -7.52
N TYR A 86 -1.67 0.02 -8.32
CA TYR A 86 -1.86 0.25 -9.75
C TYR A 86 -2.88 1.37 -10.02
N THR A 87 -3.92 1.46 -9.20
CA THR A 87 -5.01 2.43 -9.40
C THR A 87 -4.64 3.81 -8.86
N TYR A 88 -4.04 3.90 -7.68
CA TYR A 88 -3.85 5.16 -6.95
C TYR A 88 -2.38 5.48 -6.65
N GLY A 89 -1.50 4.50 -6.73
CA GLY A 89 -0.08 4.65 -6.41
C GLY A 89 0.69 5.34 -7.53
N ASN A 90 1.56 6.27 -7.16
CA ASN A 90 2.56 6.86 -8.03
C ASN A 90 3.94 6.70 -7.41
N ALA A 91 4.60 5.60 -7.74
CA ALA A 91 5.95 5.29 -7.28
C ALA A 91 6.96 6.39 -7.65
N GLY A 92 6.76 7.00 -8.82
CA GLY A 92 7.60 8.03 -9.41
C GLY A 92 7.34 9.45 -8.94
N TYR A 93 6.44 9.63 -7.96
CA TYR A 93 6.19 10.95 -7.39
C TYR A 93 7.44 11.48 -6.66
N GLU A 94 7.96 12.60 -7.16
CA GLU A 94 9.02 13.35 -6.49
C GLU A 94 8.49 13.93 -5.18
N ARG A 95 9.18 13.65 -4.08
CA ARG A 95 8.76 13.98 -2.72
C ARG A 95 9.90 14.47 -1.87
N THR A 96 9.60 15.38 -0.96
CA THR A 96 10.50 15.86 0.09
C THR A 96 10.30 15.12 1.40
N ASP A 97 9.11 14.58 1.64
CA ASP A 97 8.79 13.79 2.83
C ASP A 97 7.85 12.62 2.53
N LEU A 98 7.70 11.72 3.51
CA LEU A 98 6.88 10.52 3.42
C LEU A 98 6.11 10.29 4.72
N ILE A 99 4.80 10.49 4.67
CA ILE A 99 3.89 10.24 5.80
C ILE A 99 3.42 8.79 5.74
N ILE A 100 3.58 8.06 6.85
CA ILE A 100 3.18 6.65 6.98
C ILE A 100 1.96 6.54 7.89
N ASP A 101 0.98 5.75 7.48
CA ASP A 101 -0.19 5.42 8.30
C ASP A 101 -0.57 3.93 8.11
N SER A 102 -1.44 3.40 8.97
CA SER A 102 -1.86 2.01 8.95
C SER A 102 -3.33 1.81 9.29
N ALA A 103 -3.88 0.69 8.84
CA ALA A 103 -5.23 0.23 9.18
C ALA A 103 -5.27 -1.29 9.27
N VAL A 104 -6.31 -1.83 9.89
CA VAL A 104 -6.53 -3.28 10.03
C VAL A 104 -7.95 -3.61 9.55
N PHE A 105 -8.09 -4.74 8.87
CA PHE A 105 -9.34 -5.27 8.34
C PHE A 105 -9.50 -6.73 8.77
N VAL A 106 -10.75 -7.15 8.95
CA VAL A 106 -11.09 -8.54 9.27
C VAL A 106 -12.14 -8.99 8.26
N VAL A 107 -11.84 -10.05 7.52
CA VAL A 107 -12.74 -10.60 6.51
C VAL A 107 -13.16 -12.03 6.84
N PRO A 108 -14.38 -12.46 6.49
CA PRO A 108 -14.82 -13.83 6.67
C PRO A 108 -13.99 -14.82 5.85
N VAL A 109 -13.76 -16.01 6.43
CA VAL A 109 -13.12 -17.16 5.79
C VAL A 109 -14.05 -18.36 5.94
N SER A 110 -14.16 -19.17 4.88
CA SER A 110 -14.89 -20.44 4.88
C SER A 110 -14.08 -21.49 4.14
N GLY A 111 -13.76 -22.60 4.84
CA GLY A 111 -12.95 -23.68 4.25
C GLY A 111 -11.55 -23.21 3.81
N GLY A 112 -10.95 -22.28 4.55
CA GLY A 112 -9.62 -21.72 4.25
C GLY A 112 -9.58 -20.74 3.07
N ASN A 113 -10.74 -20.34 2.53
CA ASN A 113 -10.83 -19.40 1.43
C ASN A 113 -11.73 -18.21 1.77
N ILE A 114 -11.51 -17.10 1.07
CA ILE A 114 -12.31 -15.88 1.15
C ILE A 114 -13.22 -15.83 -0.09
N ALA A 115 -14.50 -15.51 0.09
CA ALA A 115 -15.39 -15.31 -1.05
C ALA A 115 -14.97 -14.05 -1.82
N LEU A 116 -15.06 -14.05 -3.15
CA LEU A 116 -14.68 -12.89 -3.97
C LEU A 116 -15.50 -11.64 -3.61
N THR A 117 -16.73 -11.80 -3.14
CA THR A 117 -17.55 -10.71 -2.59
C THR A 117 -16.89 -10.03 -1.40
N ASP A 118 -16.24 -10.80 -0.52
CA ASP A 118 -15.55 -10.32 0.67
C ASP A 118 -14.16 -9.75 0.31
N VAL A 119 -13.47 -10.33 -0.69
CA VAL A 119 -12.24 -9.73 -1.24
C VAL A 119 -12.53 -8.35 -1.88
N ARG A 120 -13.65 -8.20 -2.58
CA ARG A 120 -14.10 -6.89 -3.08
C ARG A 120 -14.34 -5.92 -1.92
N VAL A 121 -15.00 -6.35 -0.85
CA VAL A 121 -15.23 -5.51 0.34
C VAL A 121 -13.90 -5.09 0.97
N LEU A 122 -12.93 -6.01 1.09
CA LEU A 122 -11.58 -5.70 1.55
C LEU A 122 -10.92 -4.61 0.71
N TYR A 123 -11.01 -4.70 -0.62
CA TYR A 123 -10.49 -3.67 -1.52
C TYR A 123 -11.20 -2.33 -1.32
N ASP A 124 -12.54 -2.31 -1.28
CA ASP A 124 -13.33 -1.09 -1.10
C ASP A 124 -13.03 -0.41 0.26
N GLU A 125 -12.86 -1.20 1.33
CA GLU A 125 -12.47 -0.70 2.64
C GLU A 125 -11.03 -0.18 2.65
N ALA A 126 -10.09 -0.87 1.99
CA ALA A 126 -8.71 -0.41 1.86
C ALA A 126 -8.65 0.95 1.15
N VAL A 127 -9.37 1.12 0.04
CA VAL A 127 -9.48 2.41 -0.65
C VAL A 127 -10.11 3.47 0.26
N THR A 128 -11.18 3.15 0.97
CA THR A 128 -11.81 4.08 1.92
C THR A 128 -10.83 4.55 3.00
N LYS A 129 -9.99 3.65 3.52
CA LYS A 129 -8.95 4.01 4.49
C LYS A 129 -7.87 4.87 3.86
N LEU A 130 -7.39 4.53 2.66
CA LEU A 130 -6.42 5.34 1.93
C LEU A 130 -6.94 6.76 1.67
N SER A 131 -8.19 6.91 1.23
CA SER A 131 -8.80 8.24 1.01
C SER A 131 -8.94 9.03 2.32
N ALA A 132 -9.28 8.37 3.43
CA ALA A 132 -9.34 9.01 4.74
C ALA A 132 -7.96 9.48 5.22
N GLN A 133 -6.93 8.64 5.08
CA GLN A 133 -5.54 8.97 5.41
C GLN A 133 -5.04 10.13 4.54
N TYR A 134 -5.28 10.07 3.23
CA TYR A 134 -4.98 11.14 2.29
C TYR A 134 -5.62 12.46 2.71
N SER A 135 -6.91 12.44 3.07
CA SER A 135 -7.65 13.64 3.47
C SER A 135 -7.18 14.24 4.81
N ALA A 136 -6.58 13.43 5.68
CA ALA A 136 -6.05 13.87 6.97
C ALA A 136 -4.70 14.61 6.83
N ILE A 137 -3.98 14.40 5.74
CA ILE A 137 -2.70 15.07 5.48
C ILE A 137 -2.97 16.53 5.06
N SER A 138 -2.41 17.48 5.80
CA SER A 138 -2.60 18.92 5.55
C SER A 138 -1.90 19.44 4.29
N ALA A 139 -0.97 18.67 3.73
CA ALA A 139 -0.18 19.09 2.59
C ALA A 139 -1.01 19.35 1.33
N GLU A 140 -0.70 20.40 0.58
CA GLU A 140 -1.35 20.73 -0.69
C GLU A 140 -0.97 19.73 -1.78
N ASN A 141 0.33 19.43 -1.88
CA ASN A 141 0.88 18.49 -2.85
C ASN A 141 1.22 17.18 -2.13
N LYS A 142 0.33 16.20 -2.28
CA LYS A 142 0.46 14.87 -1.70
C LYS A 142 0.03 13.80 -2.69
N GLN A 143 0.62 12.62 -2.59
CA GLN A 143 0.36 11.51 -3.49
C GLN A 143 0.60 10.18 -2.77
N LEU A 144 -0.28 9.20 -2.99
CA LEU A 144 0.00 7.83 -2.54
C LEU A 144 1.21 7.30 -3.31
N VAL A 145 2.27 6.92 -2.60
CA VAL A 145 3.48 6.32 -3.18
C VAL A 145 3.38 4.81 -3.15
N PHE A 146 2.92 4.25 -2.03
CA PHE A 146 2.67 2.82 -1.90
C PHE A 146 1.52 2.52 -0.93
N ALA A 147 0.85 1.41 -1.18
CA ALA A 147 0.07 0.66 -0.20
C ALA A 147 0.72 -0.72 -0.02
N ASP A 148 0.82 -1.19 1.22
CA ASP A 148 1.30 -2.53 1.58
C ASP A 148 0.14 -3.23 2.30
N ILE A 149 -0.37 -4.30 1.71
CA ILE A 149 -1.38 -5.14 2.36
C ILE A 149 -0.64 -6.38 2.83
N THR A 150 -0.71 -6.67 4.12
CA THR A 150 -0.08 -7.86 4.71
C THR A 150 -1.14 -8.74 5.37
N LEU A 151 -1.17 -10.02 5.05
CA LEU A 151 -1.94 -11.01 5.81
C LEU A 151 -1.25 -11.25 7.16
N ARG A 152 -1.97 -11.01 8.26
CA ARG A 152 -1.42 -11.13 9.63
C ARG A 152 -1.72 -12.49 10.23
N GLU A 153 -2.97 -12.90 10.13
CA GLU A 153 -3.49 -14.11 10.77
C GLU A 153 -4.66 -14.66 9.96
N VAL A 154 -4.75 -15.99 9.91
CA VAL A 154 -5.92 -16.72 9.39
C VAL A 154 -6.33 -17.72 10.46
N ASP A 155 -7.57 -17.58 10.93
CA ASP A 155 -8.21 -18.56 11.80
C ASP A 155 -9.30 -19.34 11.03
N GLU A 156 -10.10 -20.15 11.73
CA GLU A 156 -11.13 -20.98 11.10
C GLU A 156 -12.23 -20.18 10.38
N ASN A 157 -12.51 -18.94 10.81
CA ASN A 157 -13.64 -18.14 10.37
C ASN A 157 -13.26 -16.77 9.81
N THR A 158 -12.04 -16.30 10.03
CA THR A 158 -11.60 -14.96 9.63
C THR A 158 -10.15 -14.92 9.17
N ALA A 159 -9.85 -13.95 8.30
CA ALA A 159 -8.51 -13.52 7.96
C ALA A 159 -8.34 -12.05 8.34
N THR A 160 -7.23 -11.74 9.02
CA THR A 160 -6.87 -10.38 9.43
C THR A 160 -5.81 -9.82 8.49
N PHE A 161 -6.14 -8.71 7.83
CA PHE A 161 -5.24 -7.99 6.94
C PHE A 161 -4.82 -6.66 7.58
N ALA A 162 -3.60 -6.22 7.31
CA ALA A 162 -3.13 -4.89 7.68
C ALA A 162 -2.77 -4.10 6.43
N LEU A 163 -3.21 -2.84 6.36
CA LEU A 163 -2.72 -1.85 5.40
C LEU A 163 -1.63 -1.02 6.07
N THR A 164 -0.52 -0.79 5.38
CA THR A 164 0.40 0.31 5.65
C THR A 164 0.52 1.15 4.39
N SER A 165 0.24 2.44 4.47
CA SER A 165 0.33 3.38 3.35
C SER A 165 1.52 4.30 3.52
N GLY A 166 2.05 4.79 2.39
CA GLY A 166 3.05 5.85 2.37
C GLY A 166 2.64 6.94 1.40
N PHE A 167 2.41 8.14 1.93
CA PHE A 167 2.04 9.32 1.16
C PHE A 167 3.25 10.24 1.02
N GLY A 168 3.71 10.44 -0.22
CA GLY A 168 4.74 11.41 -0.51
C GLY A 168 4.15 12.81 -0.50
N THR A 169 4.84 13.76 0.12
CA THR A 169 4.51 15.18 0.05
C THR A 169 5.65 15.95 -0.60
N ASN A 170 5.34 17.05 -1.27
CA ASN A 170 6.33 17.94 -1.90
C ASN A 170 6.21 19.36 -1.34
N GLU A 171 6.24 19.47 -0.03
CA GLU A 171 6.29 20.76 0.65
C GLU A 171 7.74 21.10 1.00
N GLU A 172 8.10 22.38 0.90
CA GLU A 172 9.38 22.87 1.40
C GLU A 172 9.39 22.72 2.92
N GLU A 173 9.91 21.60 3.41
CA GLU A 173 10.12 21.45 4.83
C GLU A 173 11.18 22.46 5.30
N GLN A 174 10.72 23.47 6.04
CA GLN A 174 11.57 24.35 6.83
C GLN A 174 12.11 23.64 8.10
N TYR A 175 12.40 22.34 8.02
CA TYR A 175 13.14 21.69 9.09
C TYR A 175 14.59 22.08 8.95
N VAL A 176 15.06 22.92 9.86
CA VAL A 176 16.51 23.12 10.01
C VAL A 176 17.07 21.81 10.56
N ILE A 177 17.52 20.97 9.64
CA ILE A 177 17.95 19.59 9.86
C ILE A 177 19.35 19.46 10.46
N ASP A 178 20.00 20.60 10.76
CA ASP A 178 21.37 20.69 11.27
C ASP A 178 21.39 21.15 12.75
N TYR A 179 20.45 20.64 13.54
CA TYR A 179 20.43 20.77 14.99
C TYR A 179 20.56 19.41 15.67
N ALA A 180 20.88 19.43 16.97
CA ALA A 180 20.78 18.24 17.80
C ALA A 180 19.31 17.97 18.15
N TRP A 181 18.90 16.71 18.10
CA TRP A 181 17.53 16.27 18.39
C TRP A 181 17.54 15.25 19.51
N TYR A 182 16.48 15.24 20.32
CA TYR A 182 16.28 14.16 21.28
C TYR A 182 16.12 12.86 20.52
N TRP A 183 16.63 11.77 21.10
CA TRP A 183 16.66 10.48 20.42
C TRP A 183 15.26 9.95 20.06
N GLY A 184 14.22 10.28 20.84
CA GLY A 184 12.87 9.74 20.71
C GLY A 184 11.82 10.56 21.48
N TRP A 185 10.59 10.07 21.50
CA TRP A 185 9.41 10.59 22.20
C TRP A 185 8.96 11.97 21.75
N GLU A 186 9.20 12.31 20.48
CA GLU A 186 8.69 13.55 19.89
C GLU A 186 9.10 14.83 20.65
N LEU A 187 10.20 14.77 21.41
CA LEU A 187 10.63 15.84 22.32
C LEU A 187 11.25 17.05 21.58
N GLY A 188 11.47 16.92 20.28
CA GLY A 188 12.01 17.98 19.43
C GLY A 188 13.51 18.22 19.58
N ARG A 189 13.90 19.48 19.42
CA ARG A 189 15.31 19.88 19.41
C ARG A 189 15.90 19.97 20.82
N CYS A 190 17.18 19.64 20.89
CA CYS A 190 18.00 19.71 22.10
C CYS A 190 18.65 21.08 22.34
N ASP A 191 17.94 22.18 22.05
CA ASP A 191 18.46 23.55 22.16
C ASP A 191 17.63 24.42 23.12
N SER A 192 16.70 23.82 23.84
CA SER A 192 15.74 24.50 24.74
C SER A 192 14.81 25.50 24.05
N SER A 193 14.74 25.52 22.71
CA SER A 193 13.88 26.43 21.96
C SER A 193 12.39 26.00 21.97
N GLY A 194 12.12 24.73 22.24
CA GLY A 194 10.79 24.12 22.07
C GLY A 194 10.40 23.92 20.60
N LEU A 195 11.31 24.16 19.66
CA LEU A 195 11.07 23.92 18.23
C LEU A 195 11.18 22.42 17.92
N GLY A 196 10.33 21.95 17.01
CA GLY A 196 10.32 20.57 16.55
C GLY A 196 9.62 19.58 17.49
N VAL A 197 8.94 20.04 18.53
CA VAL A 197 8.06 19.15 19.34
C VAL A 197 7.01 18.52 18.44
N GLY A 198 6.76 17.23 18.62
CA GLY A 198 6.02 16.38 17.69
C GLY A 198 6.93 15.59 16.74
N LEU A 199 8.25 15.77 16.82
CA LEU A 199 9.27 15.03 16.08
C LEU A 199 10.48 14.74 16.97
N ASP A 200 11.30 13.78 16.56
CA ASP A 200 12.57 13.47 17.21
C ASP A 200 13.65 12.99 16.22
N ALA A 201 14.79 12.53 16.73
CA ALA A 201 15.90 12.12 15.89
C ALA A 201 15.56 10.93 14.97
N ALA A 202 14.65 10.02 15.35
CA ALA A 202 14.21 8.92 14.49
C ALA A 202 13.52 9.49 13.24
N ASP A 203 12.63 10.46 13.40
CA ASP A 203 11.94 11.13 12.29
C ASP A 203 12.91 11.84 11.36
N ILE A 204 13.89 12.58 11.93
CA ILE A 204 14.87 13.31 11.14
C ILE A 204 15.79 12.34 10.37
N ILE A 205 16.20 11.23 10.98
CA ILE A 205 16.98 10.18 10.32
C ILE A 205 16.16 9.56 9.17
N MET A 206 14.90 9.22 9.43
CA MET A 206 13.96 8.66 8.46
C MET A 206 13.76 9.59 7.26
N SER A 207 13.36 10.84 7.50
CA SER A 207 13.10 11.84 6.45
C SER A 207 14.33 12.05 5.58
N LYS A 208 15.51 12.25 6.20
CA LYS A 208 16.78 12.41 5.46
C LYS A 208 17.13 11.20 4.60
N ALA A 209 16.86 9.97 5.06
CA ALA A 209 17.17 8.77 4.30
C ALA A 209 16.17 8.54 3.16
N ASN A 210 14.87 8.77 3.40
CA ASN A 210 13.82 8.62 2.38
C ASN A 210 14.01 9.58 1.20
N ARG A 211 14.51 10.79 1.42
CA ARG A 211 14.88 11.74 0.35
C ARG A 211 15.98 11.26 -0.59
N LEU A 212 16.77 10.26 -0.18
CA LEU A 212 17.84 9.69 -0.99
C LEU A 212 17.37 8.49 -1.83
N ILE A 213 16.12 8.06 -1.65
CA ILE A 213 15.52 7.01 -2.49
C ILE A 213 15.09 7.66 -3.81
N SER A 214 15.70 7.23 -4.90
CA SER A 214 15.33 7.73 -6.23
C SER A 214 13.93 7.29 -6.61
N ALA A 215 13.10 8.24 -7.04
CA ALA A 215 11.80 7.96 -7.61
C ALA A 215 11.98 7.26 -8.99
N PRO A 216 11.28 6.14 -9.24
CA PRO A 216 11.22 5.56 -10.59
C PRO A 216 10.62 6.52 -11.60
N SER A 217 10.99 6.39 -12.88
CA SER A 217 10.46 7.27 -13.92
C SER A 217 9.12 6.78 -14.48
N GLY A 218 8.34 7.72 -15.04
CA GLY A 218 7.07 7.44 -15.71
C GLY A 218 5.92 7.13 -14.76
N ASN A 219 4.75 6.82 -15.35
CA ASN A 219 3.58 6.37 -14.60
C ASN A 219 3.92 5.01 -13.99
N SER A 220 4.21 4.99 -12.70
CA SER A 220 4.83 3.83 -12.06
C SER A 220 4.11 3.45 -10.78
N TYR A 221 4.09 2.15 -10.49
CA TYR A 221 3.46 1.60 -9.30
C TYR A 221 4.30 0.46 -8.73
N TYR A 222 4.03 0.11 -7.48
CA TYR A 222 4.68 -0.98 -6.78
C TYR A 222 3.75 -2.19 -6.66
N THR A 223 4.34 -3.37 -6.61
CA THR A 223 3.67 -4.62 -6.22
C THR A 223 4.60 -5.43 -5.33
N SER A 224 4.04 -6.43 -4.65
CA SER A 224 4.80 -7.31 -3.78
C SER A 224 5.59 -6.49 -2.77
N VAL A 225 4.94 -5.53 -2.12
CA VAL A 225 5.55 -4.79 -1.02
C VAL A 225 5.84 -5.78 0.09
N SER A 226 6.96 -5.57 0.76
CA SER A 226 7.42 -6.42 1.85
C SER A 226 8.35 -5.60 2.70
N TYR A 227 8.58 -6.04 3.93
CA TYR A 227 9.51 -5.35 4.81
C TYR A 227 10.36 -6.32 5.61
N ILE A 228 11.46 -5.77 6.11
CA ILE A 228 12.20 -6.34 7.22
C ILE A 228 12.18 -5.32 8.36
N THR A 229 12.24 -5.80 9.59
CA THR A 229 12.54 -4.97 10.76
C THR A 229 13.90 -5.42 11.30
N LYS A 230 14.72 -4.44 11.68
CA LYS A 230 15.99 -4.67 12.35
C LYS A 230 16.07 -3.85 13.63
N TRP A 231 16.33 -4.55 14.71
CA TRP A 231 16.70 -3.97 16.00
C TRP A 231 18.20 -3.73 16.06
N TYR A 232 18.62 -2.82 16.94
CA TYR A 232 20.03 -2.44 17.07
C TYR A 232 20.96 -3.65 17.28
N TRP A 233 20.55 -4.61 18.11
CA TRP A 233 21.34 -5.80 18.43
C TRP A 233 21.54 -6.76 17.25
N GLU A 234 20.71 -6.68 16.21
CA GLU A 234 20.82 -7.49 15.00
C GLU A 234 21.88 -6.95 14.02
N VAL A 235 22.34 -5.71 14.23
CA VAL A 235 23.28 -5.01 13.33
C VAL A 235 24.47 -4.42 14.10
N PRO A 236 25.28 -5.27 14.78
CA PRO A 236 26.48 -4.82 15.48
C PRO A 236 27.55 -4.32 14.49
N THR A 237 28.33 -3.35 14.92
CA THR A 237 29.45 -2.82 14.14
C THR A 237 30.57 -2.31 15.04
N ASN A 238 31.81 -2.45 14.58
CA ASN A 238 33.00 -1.87 15.23
C ASN A 238 33.43 -0.54 14.60
N THR A 239 32.65 -0.02 13.64
CA THR A 239 32.96 1.22 12.91
C THR A 239 32.04 2.39 13.28
N ASN A 240 31.17 2.22 14.28
CA ASN A 240 30.37 3.31 14.82
C ASN A 240 31.17 4.09 15.86
N PRO A 241 31.44 5.40 15.65
CA PRO A 241 32.12 6.22 16.66
C PRO A 241 31.25 6.53 17.89
N TYR A 242 29.94 6.26 17.84
CA TYR A 242 28.95 6.61 18.87
C TYR A 242 28.46 5.41 19.70
N GLY A 243 28.79 4.18 19.31
CA GLY A 243 28.30 2.98 19.99
C GLY A 243 28.71 1.69 19.29
N PRO A 244 28.21 0.51 19.73
CA PRO A 244 28.58 -0.77 19.14
C PRO A 244 27.61 -1.28 18.04
N TYR A 245 26.64 -0.46 17.61
CA TYR A 245 25.59 -0.87 16.67
C TYR A 245 25.43 0.10 15.51
N MET A 246 24.88 -0.37 14.38
CA MET A 246 24.58 0.47 13.22
C MET A 246 23.34 1.34 13.43
N LEU A 247 22.56 1.08 14.47
CA LEU A 247 21.41 1.87 14.91
C LEU A 247 21.70 2.49 16.28
N PHE A 248 20.98 3.56 16.61
CA PHE A 248 21.08 4.20 17.92
C PHE A 248 20.67 3.23 19.02
N HIS A 249 21.46 3.23 20.10
CA HIS A 249 21.18 2.49 21.32
C HIS A 249 21.91 3.16 22.48
N ASP A 250 21.19 3.42 23.56
CA ASP A 250 21.71 3.92 24.83
C ASP A 250 21.04 3.18 25.99
N PHE A 251 21.86 2.53 26.81
CA PHE A 251 21.40 1.83 28.00
C PHE A 251 21.78 2.62 29.25
N GLN A 252 20.79 2.92 30.09
CA GLN A 252 20.97 3.67 31.32
C GLN A 252 20.39 2.92 32.52
N ALA A 253 21.14 2.90 33.62
CA ALA A 253 20.64 2.47 34.93
C ALA A 253 20.34 3.70 35.80
N GLY A 254 19.17 3.71 36.44
CA GLY A 254 18.69 4.80 37.28
C GLY A 254 17.74 5.74 36.54
N THR A 255 17.86 7.04 36.84
CA THR A 255 17.02 8.09 36.24
C THR A 255 17.30 8.22 34.75
N LEU A 256 16.23 8.22 33.95
CA LEU A 256 16.28 8.47 32.51
C LEU A 256 16.85 9.86 32.21
N ILE A 257 17.91 9.90 31.40
CA ILE A 257 18.43 11.12 30.81
C ILE A 257 18.26 11.01 29.30
N HIS A 258 17.39 11.85 28.74
CA HIS A 258 17.16 11.88 27.30
C HIS A 258 18.44 12.23 26.54
N ARG A 259 18.90 11.30 25.71
CA ARG A 259 20.06 11.52 24.85
C ARG A 259 19.71 12.45 23.69
N CYS A 260 20.63 13.34 23.40
CA CYS A 260 20.60 14.20 22.22
C CYS A 260 21.58 13.66 21.18
N LEU A 261 21.12 13.48 19.95
CA LEU A 261 21.94 13.09 18.81
C LEU A 261 22.38 14.35 18.08
N SER A 262 23.69 14.52 17.88
CA SER A 262 24.22 15.66 17.13
C SER A 262 23.90 15.56 15.63
N PRO A 263 24.04 16.64 14.84
CA PRO A 263 23.90 16.57 13.39
C PRO A 263 24.80 15.52 12.73
N GLU A 264 26.02 15.34 13.22
CA GLU A 264 26.97 14.33 12.74
C GLU A 264 26.51 12.90 13.07
N GLU A 265 25.95 12.69 14.26
CA GLU A 265 25.40 11.42 14.70
C GLU A 265 24.13 11.04 13.91
N ILE A 266 23.23 12.00 13.69
CA ILE A 266 22.07 11.84 12.80
C ILE A 266 22.51 11.47 11.38
N ASN A 267 23.50 12.17 10.83
CA ASN A 267 24.02 11.85 9.49
C ASN A 267 24.67 10.47 9.42
N TYR A 268 25.34 10.04 10.50
CA TYR A 268 25.88 8.70 10.61
C TYR A 268 24.76 7.65 10.55
N TYR A 269 23.76 7.73 11.43
CA TYR A 269 22.68 6.74 11.47
C TYR A 269 21.82 6.75 10.20
N LYS A 270 21.59 7.91 9.58
CA LYS A 270 20.98 8.02 8.24
C LYS A 270 21.72 7.18 7.20
N ASN A 271 23.05 7.28 7.15
CA ASN A 271 23.83 6.49 6.20
C ASN A 271 23.78 4.99 6.55
N ARG A 272 23.75 4.65 7.85
CA ARG A 272 23.69 3.25 8.30
C ARG A 272 22.36 2.57 8.03
N ILE A 273 21.23 3.26 8.14
CA ILE A 273 19.94 2.66 7.74
C ILE A 273 19.89 2.35 6.25
N ILE A 274 20.53 3.17 5.41
CA ILE A 274 20.68 2.90 3.97
C ILE A 274 21.56 1.68 3.73
N GLU A 275 22.64 1.53 4.48
CA GLU A 275 23.52 0.36 4.42
C GLU A 275 22.80 -0.93 4.85
N ILE A 276 22.05 -0.88 5.97
CA ILE A 276 21.20 -1.98 6.44
C ILE A 276 20.19 -2.35 5.36
N GLY A 277 19.49 -1.36 4.79
CA GLY A 277 18.53 -1.57 3.71
C GLY A 277 19.13 -2.27 2.51
N ASN A 278 20.38 -1.94 2.13
CA ASN A 278 21.07 -2.61 1.03
C ASN A 278 21.55 -4.02 1.39
N MET A 279 22.00 -4.25 2.62
CA MET A 279 22.51 -5.54 3.10
C MET A 279 21.43 -6.64 3.05
N TYR A 280 20.20 -6.30 3.40
CA TYR A 280 19.09 -7.25 3.51
C TYR A 280 18.10 -7.17 2.35
N LYS A 281 18.46 -6.46 1.27
CA LYS A 281 17.58 -6.26 0.11
C LYS A 281 17.26 -7.60 -0.56
N PRO A 282 15.97 -7.99 -0.68
CA PRO A 282 15.59 -9.17 -1.44
C PRO A 282 15.99 -9.04 -2.91
N SER A 283 16.29 -10.17 -3.55
CA SER A 283 16.55 -10.20 -4.99
C SER A 283 15.36 -9.63 -5.76
N ASN A 284 15.63 -8.83 -6.80
CA ASN A 284 14.65 -8.21 -7.69
C ASN A 284 13.71 -7.16 -7.05
N LYS A 285 13.96 -6.72 -5.81
CA LYS A 285 13.22 -5.61 -5.20
C LYS A 285 14.10 -4.36 -5.02
N SER A 286 13.46 -3.21 -5.04
CA SER A 286 14.05 -1.90 -4.72
C SER A 286 13.62 -1.46 -3.33
N ILE A 287 14.47 -0.71 -2.63
CA ILE A 287 14.09 -0.02 -1.40
C ILE A 287 13.08 1.07 -1.77
N ILE A 288 11.95 1.15 -1.08
CA ILE A 288 10.92 2.16 -1.34
C ILE A 288 10.69 3.12 -0.17
N SER A 289 10.98 2.67 1.05
CA SER A 289 10.98 3.52 2.24
C SER A 289 11.77 2.92 3.40
N PHE A 290 12.19 3.81 4.28
CA PHE A 290 12.61 3.52 5.64
C PHE A 290 11.56 4.08 6.60
N LEU A 291 11.27 3.34 7.65
CA LEU A 291 10.56 3.81 8.83
C LEU A 291 11.48 3.55 10.02
N VAL A 292 11.88 4.61 10.71
CA VAL A 292 12.71 4.53 11.91
C VAL A 292 11.78 4.79 13.09
N GLU A 293 11.68 3.84 14.00
CA GLU A 293 10.83 3.95 15.18
C GLU A 293 11.75 4.04 16.40
N ASP A 294 11.49 5.02 17.26
CA ASP A 294 12.06 5.01 18.60
C ASP A 294 11.36 3.92 19.43
N ALA A 295 12.14 3.25 20.28
CA ALA A 295 11.62 2.24 21.18
C ALA A 295 12.30 2.35 22.53
N THR A 296 11.51 2.14 23.58
CA THR A 296 12.03 1.91 24.92
C THR A 296 11.64 0.54 25.43
N ALA A 297 12.61 -0.19 25.97
CA ALA A 297 12.33 -1.37 26.78
C ALA A 297 12.60 -1.04 28.25
N PHE A 298 11.56 -1.22 29.09
CA PHE A 298 11.67 -1.08 30.53
C PHE A 298 12.06 -2.42 31.16
N GLY A 299 13.22 -2.47 31.82
CA GLY A 299 13.64 -3.67 32.53
C GLY A 299 12.82 -3.90 33.81
N ILE A 300 12.15 -5.05 33.93
CA ILE A 300 11.34 -5.46 35.10
C ILE A 300 12.24 -5.93 36.28
N PHE A 301 13.53 -5.60 36.30
CA PHE A 301 14.50 -6.13 37.27
C PHE A 301 14.80 -5.17 38.42
N GLY A 302 13.75 -4.72 39.14
CA GLY A 302 13.85 -4.13 40.48
C GLY A 302 14.57 -2.78 40.63
N ASN A 303 15.26 -2.31 39.60
CA ASN A 303 15.86 -0.98 39.48
C ASN A 303 15.33 -0.32 38.21
N ASP A 304 15.14 1.00 38.23
CA ASP A 304 14.80 1.77 37.04
C ASP A 304 15.92 1.59 36.02
N THR A 305 15.63 0.92 34.90
CA THR A 305 16.58 0.74 33.79
C THR A 305 15.89 1.09 32.49
N TRP A 306 16.60 1.80 31.63
CA TRP A 306 16.11 2.34 30.37
C TRP A 306 17.00 1.85 29.24
N ASP A 307 16.44 1.06 28.34
CA ASP A 307 17.04 0.75 27.04
C ASP A 307 16.32 1.62 25.99
N MET A 308 17.01 2.66 25.52
CA MET A 308 16.52 3.57 24.49
C MET A 308 17.18 3.22 23.18
N CYS A 309 16.40 2.96 22.15
CA CYS A 309 16.96 2.50 20.89
C CYS A 309 16.13 2.90 19.68
N HIS A 310 16.76 2.83 18.51
CA HIS A 310 16.04 2.90 17.25
C HIS A 310 15.89 1.51 16.65
N THR A 311 14.74 1.27 16.06
CA THR A 311 14.52 0.17 15.12
C THR A 311 14.36 0.74 13.73
N VAL A 312 14.77 -0.01 12.71
CA VAL A 312 14.46 0.35 11.32
C VAL A 312 13.61 -0.72 10.67
N LYS A 313 12.50 -0.29 10.08
CA LYS A 313 11.68 -1.08 9.16
C LYS A 313 11.99 -0.60 7.74
N THR A 314 12.58 -1.47 6.92
CA THR A 314 12.88 -1.16 5.51
C THR A 314 11.86 -1.84 4.63
N LYS A 315 11.15 -1.07 3.80
CA LYS A 315 10.22 -1.60 2.80
C LYS A 315 10.89 -1.76 1.45
N TYR A 316 10.54 -2.87 0.80
CA TYR A 316 11.00 -3.25 -0.53
C TYR A 316 9.81 -3.62 -1.41
N ALA A 317 9.87 -3.28 -2.69
CA ALA A 317 8.85 -3.68 -3.65
C ALA A 317 9.43 -3.90 -5.05
N ILE A 318 8.62 -4.52 -5.91
CA ILE A 318 8.86 -4.63 -7.35
C ILE A 318 8.20 -3.43 -8.02
N TRP A 319 8.99 -2.68 -8.78
CA TRP A 319 8.53 -1.54 -9.57
C TRP A 319 8.05 -1.98 -10.95
N HIS A 320 6.93 -1.41 -11.38
CA HIS A 320 6.38 -1.56 -12.72
C HIS A 320 6.04 -0.19 -13.32
N THR A 321 6.04 -0.11 -14.65
CA THR A 321 5.50 1.02 -15.40
C THR A 321 4.08 0.66 -15.82
N SER A 322 3.13 1.55 -15.57
CA SER A 322 1.74 1.45 -15.98
C SER A 322 1.52 2.13 -17.33
N SER A 323 0.66 1.54 -18.14
CA SER A 323 0.12 2.19 -19.34
C SER A 323 -0.85 3.34 -19.03
N ASN A 324 -1.41 3.36 -17.82
CA ASN A 324 -2.39 4.34 -17.35
C ASN A 324 -1.83 5.19 -16.20
N PRO A 325 -2.08 6.51 -16.19
CA PRO A 325 -1.73 7.33 -15.04
C PRO A 325 -2.58 6.93 -13.81
N PRO A 326 -2.05 7.11 -12.59
CA PRO A 326 -2.80 6.89 -11.36
C PRO A 326 -3.97 7.87 -11.26
N ALA A 327 -5.04 7.42 -10.61
CA ALA A 327 -6.19 8.25 -10.24
C ALA A 327 -5.97 8.90 -8.87
N ASP A 328 -6.66 10.01 -8.62
CA ASP A 328 -6.71 10.66 -7.31
C ASP A 328 -7.53 9.82 -6.31
N LEU A 329 -7.18 9.91 -5.02
CA LEU A 329 -7.83 9.21 -3.91
C LEU A 329 -9.06 9.93 -3.34
#